data_AF-A0A8K0EB77-F1
#
_entry.id   AF-A0A8K0EB77-F1
#
_cell.length_a   1.000
_cell.length_b   1.000
_cell.length_c   1.000
_cell.angle_alpha   90.00
_cell.angle_beta   90.00
_cell.angle_gamma   90.00
#
_symmetry.space_group_name_H-M   'P 1'
#
loop_
_entity.id
_entity.type
_entity.pdbx_description
1 polymer ?
#
loop_
_entity_poly.entity_id
_entity_poly.type
_entity_poly.pdbx_seq_one_letter_code
_entity_poly.pdbx_strand_id
1 'polypeptide(L)'
;MGDSEEQLRKVFQTFDTSGDGTISKSELGKAIAQCEKTPPDQKLIDALFNAIDKDGKGSIDFNEFVEFILSLPPPVEAVRAAFQEMDTDGSGYLEKGELKKLLEKAGATKVSDQQMEQICKEIGGEDGKVSFEEFCSLMAQL
;
A
#
# COMPACT_ATOMS: atom_id res chain seq x y z
N MET A 1 -11.05 13.78 2.54
CA MET A 1 -11.30 12.36 2.25
C MET A 1 -12.00 12.19 0.90
N GLY A 2 -11.48 12.83 -0.17
CA GLY A 2 -12.04 12.72 -1.53
C GLY A 2 -10.99 12.25 -2.55
N ASP A 3 -9.72 12.56 -2.29
CA ASP A 3 -8.61 12.27 -3.19
C ASP A 3 -8.37 10.76 -3.40
N SER A 4 -8.62 9.94 -2.38
CA SER A 4 -8.37 8.48 -2.46
C SER A 4 -9.33 7.77 -3.40
N GLU A 5 -10.63 8.09 -3.37
CA GLU A 5 -11.61 7.42 -4.26
C GLU A 5 -11.42 7.84 -5.73
N GLU A 6 -11.20 9.13 -6.00
CA GLU A 6 -10.94 9.61 -7.35
C GLU A 6 -9.65 9.03 -7.93
N GLN A 7 -8.60 8.89 -7.12
CA GLN A 7 -7.38 8.22 -7.55
C GLN A 7 -7.60 6.73 -7.82
N LEU A 8 -8.27 6.01 -6.92
CA LEU A 8 -8.61 4.59 -7.13
C LEU A 8 -9.44 4.39 -8.39
N ARG A 9 -10.37 5.31 -8.68
CA ARG A 9 -11.20 5.29 -9.88
C ARG A 9 -10.41 5.55 -11.16
N LYS A 10 -9.42 6.45 -11.12
CA LYS A 10 -8.49 6.67 -12.25
C LYS A 10 -7.62 5.44 -12.49
N VAL A 11 -7.13 4.81 -11.44
CA VAL A 11 -6.37 3.56 -11.57
C VAL A 11 -7.29 2.48 -12.14
N PHE A 12 -8.49 2.29 -11.59
CA PHE A 12 -9.47 1.33 -12.11
C PHE A 12 -9.74 1.51 -13.61
N GLN A 13 -9.96 2.75 -14.07
CA GLN A 13 -10.14 3.07 -15.50
C GLN A 13 -8.91 2.81 -16.38
N THR A 14 -7.72 2.76 -15.79
CA THR A 14 -6.50 2.38 -16.51
C THR A 14 -6.46 0.87 -16.77
N PHE A 15 -7.09 0.09 -15.88
CA PHE A 15 -7.20 -1.37 -16.01
C PHE A 15 -8.43 -1.75 -16.86
N ASP A 16 -9.59 -1.14 -16.62
CA ASP A 16 -10.82 -1.33 -17.42
C ASP A 16 -10.71 -0.59 -18.77
N THR A 17 -10.00 -1.23 -19.70
CA THR A 17 -9.82 -0.71 -21.06
C THR A 17 -11.09 -0.82 -21.91
N SER A 18 -12.01 -1.72 -21.54
CA SER A 18 -13.27 -1.94 -22.23
C SER A 18 -14.33 -0.89 -21.86
N GLY A 19 -14.21 -0.29 -20.67
CA GLY A 19 -15.15 0.68 -20.12
C GLY A 19 -16.48 0.05 -19.70
N ASP A 20 -16.51 -1.26 -19.44
CA ASP A 20 -17.72 -1.97 -19.05
C ASP A 20 -18.01 -1.87 -17.53
N GLY A 21 -17.12 -1.23 -16.78
CA GLY A 21 -17.23 -1.03 -15.34
C GLY A 21 -16.71 -2.21 -14.53
N THR A 22 -16.05 -3.17 -15.17
CA THR A 22 -15.41 -4.32 -14.54
C THR A 22 -14.01 -4.56 -15.12
N ILE A 23 -13.14 -5.23 -14.39
CA ILE A 23 -11.82 -5.65 -14.89
C ILE A 23 -11.88 -7.14 -15.18
N SER A 24 -11.79 -7.47 -16.46
CA SER A 24 -11.67 -8.86 -16.90
C SER A 24 -10.24 -9.39 -16.67
N LYS A 25 -10.10 -10.72 -16.62
CA LYS A 25 -8.80 -11.38 -16.48
C LYS A 25 -7.80 -11.00 -17.58
N SER A 26 -8.29 -10.77 -18.80
CA SER A 26 -7.46 -10.29 -19.90
C SER A 26 -6.97 -8.86 -19.70
N GLU A 27 -7.78 -8.01 -19.08
CA GLU A 27 -7.43 -6.62 -18.80
C GLU A 27 -6.44 -6.52 -17.65
N LEU A 28 -6.65 -7.30 -16.59
CA LEU A 28 -5.70 -7.44 -15.50
C LEU A 28 -4.32 -7.86 -16.02
N GLY A 29 -4.26 -8.88 -16.88
CA GLY A 29 -3.01 -9.34 -17.48
C GLY A 29 -2.31 -8.28 -18.34
N LYS A 30 -3.07 -7.49 -19.10
CA LYS A 30 -2.52 -6.36 -19.89
C LYS A 30 -1.98 -5.25 -18.99
N ALA A 31 -2.70 -4.91 -17.92
CA ALA A 31 -2.28 -3.87 -16.99
C ALA A 31 -0.99 -4.27 -16.25
N ILE A 32 -0.90 -5.52 -15.76
CA ILE A 32 0.32 -6.04 -15.14
C ILE A 32 1.48 -6.04 -16.13
N ALA A 33 1.25 -6.45 -17.38
CA ALA A 33 2.27 -6.41 -18.43
C ALA A 33 2.68 -4.97 -18.83
N GLN A 34 1.88 -3.95 -18.52
CA GLN A 34 2.25 -2.55 -18.71
C GLN A 34 3.07 -2.02 -17.53
N CYS A 35 2.80 -2.50 -16.31
CA CYS A 35 3.58 -2.15 -15.12
C CYS A 35 4.94 -2.85 -15.08
N GLU A 36 4.98 -4.14 -15.39
CA GLU A 36 6.22 -4.92 -15.43
C GLU A 36 6.81 -4.93 -16.84
N LYS A 37 8.13 -4.70 -16.96
CA LYS A 37 8.86 -4.80 -18.25
C LYS A 37 8.97 -6.25 -18.75
N THR A 38 8.34 -7.19 -18.07
CA THR A 38 8.36 -8.62 -18.32
C THR A 38 6.93 -9.14 -18.45
N PRO A 39 6.64 -10.04 -19.41
CA PRO A 39 5.32 -10.60 -19.54
C PRO A 39 4.98 -11.41 -18.27
N PRO A 40 3.87 -11.11 -17.58
CA PRO A 40 3.48 -11.82 -16.38
C PRO A 40 3.08 -13.26 -16.72
N ASP A 41 3.44 -14.20 -15.84
CA ASP A 41 3.02 -15.59 -15.96
C ASP A 41 1.49 -15.68 -15.89
N GLN A 42 0.87 -16.46 -16.78
CA GLN A 42 -0.57 -16.71 -16.72
C GLN A 42 -1.00 -17.25 -15.36
N LYS A 43 -0.19 -18.11 -14.72
CA LYS A 43 -0.49 -18.63 -13.39
C LYS A 43 -0.54 -17.53 -12.32
N LEU A 44 0.28 -16.48 -12.45
CA LEU A 44 0.28 -15.35 -11.55
C LEU A 44 -0.97 -14.49 -11.76
N ILE A 45 -1.34 -14.23 -13.02
CA ILE A 45 -2.60 -13.55 -13.35
C ILE A 45 -3.79 -14.33 -12.79
N ASP A 46 -3.81 -15.65 -12.95
CA ASP A 46 -4.87 -16.52 -12.45
C ASP A 46 -4.98 -16.47 -10.92
N ALA A 47 -3.84 -16.55 -10.23
CA ALA A 47 -3.80 -16.51 -8.78
C ALA A 47 -4.26 -15.14 -8.23
N LEU A 48 -3.77 -14.04 -8.83
CA LEU A 48 -4.17 -12.68 -8.46
C LEU A 48 -5.66 -12.45 -8.73
N PHE A 49 -6.13 -12.83 -9.91
CA PHE A 49 -7.54 -12.67 -10.27
C PHE A 49 -8.46 -13.38 -9.28
N ASN A 50 -8.16 -14.65 -8.95
CA ASN A 50 -8.94 -15.42 -7.98
C ASN A 50 -8.83 -14.90 -6.54
N ALA A 51 -7.76 -14.18 -6.21
CA ALA A 51 -7.62 -13.54 -4.90
C ALA A 51 -8.49 -12.27 -4.78
N ILE A 52 -8.80 -11.63 -5.92
CA ILE A 52 -9.56 -10.37 -5.97
C ILE A 52 -11.05 -10.61 -6.21
N ASP A 53 -11.40 -11.49 -7.17
CA ASP A 53 -12.78 -11.89 -7.51
C ASP A 53 -13.36 -12.77 -6.38
N LYS A 54 -13.82 -12.13 -5.30
CA LYS A 54 -14.34 -12.81 -4.11
C LYS A 54 -15.73 -13.38 -4.34
N ASP A 55 -16.51 -12.75 -5.20
CA ASP A 55 -17.86 -13.19 -5.54
C ASP A 55 -17.86 -14.33 -6.58
N GLY A 56 -16.79 -14.47 -7.38
CA GLY A 56 -16.69 -15.51 -8.40
C GLY A 56 -17.51 -15.20 -9.66
N LYS A 57 -17.79 -13.92 -9.90
CA LYS A 57 -18.51 -13.40 -11.08
C LYS A 57 -17.70 -13.59 -12.36
N GLY A 58 -16.38 -13.84 -12.24
CA GLY A 58 -15.45 -13.90 -13.38
C GLY A 58 -15.05 -12.52 -13.88
N SER A 59 -15.27 -11.48 -13.07
CA SER A 59 -14.96 -10.07 -13.35
C SER A 59 -14.74 -9.35 -12.03
N ILE A 60 -13.72 -8.49 -11.95
CA ILE A 60 -13.44 -7.70 -10.75
C ILE A 60 -14.22 -6.38 -10.83
N ASP A 61 -15.15 -6.15 -9.90
CA ASP A 61 -15.84 -4.86 -9.83
C ASP A 61 -15.06 -3.80 -9.05
N PHE A 62 -15.52 -2.54 -9.11
CA PHE A 62 -14.82 -1.43 -8.47
C PHE A 62 -14.63 -1.62 -6.96
N ASN A 63 -15.58 -2.25 -6.26
CA ASN A 63 -15.46 -2.45 -4.82
C ASN A 63 -14.40 -3.52 -4.52
N GLU A 64 -14.41 -4.63 -5.27
CA GLU A 64 -13.40 -5.69 -5.14
C GLU A 64 -11.99 -5.16 -5.45
N PHE A 65 -11.86 -4.32 -6.47
CA PHE A 65 -10.61 -3.63 -6.79
C PHE A 65 -10.14 -2.72 -5.65
N VAL A 66 -11.04 -1.90 -5.09
CA VAL A 66 -10.72 -1.01 -3.97
C VAL A 66 -10.30 -1.80 -2.74
N GLU A 67 -11.03 -2.86 -2.38
CA GLU A 67 -10.65 -3.74 -1.27
C GLU A 67 -9.26 -4.35 -1.49
N PHE A 68 -8.95 -4.79 -2.70
CA PHE A 68 -7.64 -5.33 -3.03
C PHE A 68 -6.53 -4.29 -2.90
N ILE A 69 -6.69 -3.11 -3.51
CA ILE A 69 -5.67 -2.05 -3.45
C ILE A 69 -5.47 -1.56 -2.01
N LEU A 70 -6.53 -1.48 -1.20
CA LEU A 70 -6.43 -1.14 0.22
C LEU A 70 -5.79 -2.25 1.06
N SER A 71 -5.84 -3.51 0.59
CA SER A 71 -5.14 -4.62 1.22
C SER A 71 -3.66 -4.72 0.83
N LEU A 72 -3.25 -4.06 -0.27
CA LEU A 72 -1.84 -4.04 -0.66
C LEU A 72 -1.05 -3.11 0.28
N PRO A 73 0.16 -3.52 0.67
CA PRO A 73 1.04 -2.61 1.39
C PRO A 73 1.32 -1.38 0.52
N PRO A 74 1.37 -0.18 1.11
CA PRO A 74 1.62 1.04 0.36
C PRO A 74 2.98 0.98 -0.35
N PRO A 75 3.11 1.56 -1.56
CA PRO A 75 4.36 1.53 -2.29
C PRO A 75 5.46 2.23 -1.49
N VAL A 76 6.66 1.64 -1.53
CA VAL A 76 7.84 2.12 -0.77
C VAL A 76 8.14 3.60 -1.06
N GLU A 77 7.86 4.10 -2.27
CA GLU A 77 8.02 5.53 -2.57
C GLU A 77 7.04 6.43 -1.84
N ALA A 78 5.78 6.02 -1.67
CA ALA A 78 4.82 6.77 -0.87
C ALA A 78 5.19 6.75 0.61
N VAL A 79 5.64 5.59 1.10
CA VAL A 79 6.19 5.41 2.44
C VAL A 79 7.42 6.31 2.66
N ARG A 80 8.30 6.42 1.65
CA ARG A 80 9.49 7.29 1.67
C ARG A 80 9.15 8.77 1.64
N ALA A 81 8.20 9.18 0.81
CA ALA A 81 7.74 10.56 0.76
C ALA A 81 7.11 10.97 2.10
N ALA A 82 6.28 10.10 2.69
CA ALA A 82 5.70 10.31 4.01
C ALA A 82 6.79 10.35 5.11
N PHE A 83 7.81 9.51 5.03
CA PHE A 83 8.95 9.52 5.95
C PHE A 83 9.72 10.84 5.86
N GLN A 84 10.05 11.31 4.66
CA GLN A 84 10.76 12.58 4.44
C GLN A 84 9.94 13.82 4.83
N GLU A 85 8.62 13.78 4.66
CA GLU A 85 7.75 14.85 5.16
C GLU A 85 7.74 14.93 6.69
N MET A 86 7.98 13.80 7.37
CA MET A 86 7.90 13.68 8.82
C MET A 86 9.24 13.90 9.53
N ASP A 87 10.34 13.50 8.88
CA ASP A 87 11.73 13.78 9.27
C ASP A 87 12.04 15.28 9.11
N THR A 88 11.47 16.07 10.02
CA THR A 88 11.52 17.54 9.94
C THR A 88 12.89 18.11 10.27
N ASP A 89 13.71 17.37 11.01
CA ASP A 89 15.09 17.75 11.31
C ASP A 89 16.09 17.26 10.23
N GLY A 90 15.62 16.42 9.29
CA GLY A 90 16.43 15.86 8.21
C GLY A 90 17.53 14.94 8.72
N SER A 91 17.35 14.36 9.90
CA SER A 91 18.31 13.46 10.53
C SER A 91 18.39 12.11 9.82
N GLY A 92 17.38 11.76 9.01
CA GLY A 92 17.22 10.45 8.39
C GLY A 92 16.58 9.42 9.31
N TYR A 93 16.13 9.82 10.49
CA TYR A 93 15.50 8.96 11.50
C TYR A 93 14.23 9.59 12.02
N LEU A 94 13.20 8.77 12.26
CA LEU A 94 11.99 9.20 12.94
C LEU A 94 12.12 8.98 14.44
N GLU A 95 12.01 10.05 15.21
CA GLU A 95 11.88 9.96 16.66
C GLU A 95 10.46 9.57 17.07
N LYS A 96 10.26 9.14 18.33
CA LYS A 96 8.95 8.68 18.86
C LYS A 96 7.80 9.66 18.55
N GLY A 97 8.08 10.96 18.58
CA GLY A 97 7.09 12.01 18.27
C GLY A 97 6.73 12.12 16.79
N GLU A 98 7.67 11.89 15.89
CA GLU A 98 7.49 11.96 14.43
C GLU A 98 6.84 10.68 13.91
N LEU A 99 7.30 9.51 14.39
CA LEU A 99 6.72 8.22 14.06
C LEU A 99 5.24 8.13 14.49
N LYS A 100 4.88 8.69 15.65
CA LYS A 100 3.48 8.76 16.12
C LYS A 100 2.60 9.55 15.16
N LYS A 101 3.06 10.72 14.72
CA LYS A 101 2.34 11.55 13.73
C LYS A 101 2.22 10.85 12.38
N LEU A 102 3.25 10.12 11.97
CA LEU A 102 3.25 9.36 10.73
C LEU A 102 2.21 8.24 10.78
N LEU A 103 2.20 7.43 11.83
CA LEU A 103 1.24 6.34 12.01
C LEU A 103 -0.21 6.87 12.05
N GLU A 104 -0.44 8.00 12.72
CA GLU A 104 -1.75 8.68 12.70
C GLU A 104 -2.15 9.15 11.30
N LYS A 105 -1.21 9.70 10.51
CA LYS A 105 -1.45 10.17 9.13
C LYS A 105 -1.64 8.99 8.15
N ALA A 106 -0.98 7.86 8.40
CA ALA A 106 -1.08 6.63 7.61
C ALA A 106 -2.38 5.83 7.86
N GLY A 107 -3.23 6.29 8.79
CA GLY A 107 -4.52 5.65 9.07
C GLY A 107 -4.48 4.59 10.17
N ALA A 108 -3.34 4.40 10.84
CA ALA A 108 -3.28 3.60 12.06
C ALA A 108 -4.03 4.34 13.17
N THR A 109 -5.30 3.98 13.35
CA THR A 109 -6.18 4.63 14.31
C THR A 109 -5.78 4.22 15.73
N LYS A 110 -5.12 5.15 16.43
CA LYS A 110 -4.70 5.08 17.84
C LYS A 110 -3.61 4.05 18.14
N VAL A 111 -2.36 4.41 17.85
CA VAL A 111 -1.20 3.75 18.46
C VAL A 111 -1.02 4.30 19.88
N SER A 112 -1.19 3.44 20.88
CA SER A 112 -0.97 3.81 22.29
C SER A 112 0.51 4.10 22.57
N ASP A 113 0.82 4.90 23.61
CA ASP A 113 2.21 5.19 23.96
C ASP A 113 3.01 3.91 24.30
N GLN A 114 2.33 2.86 24.80
CA GLN A 114 2.91 1.53 24.99
C GLN A 114 3.23 0.83 23.68
N GLN A 115 2.33 0.86 22.69
CA GLN A 115 2.61 0.29 21.36
C GLN A 115 3.72 1.06 20.66
N MET A 116 3.78 2.39 20.80
CA MET A 116 4.90 3.18 20.28
C MET A 116 6.22 2.80 20.93
N GLU A 117 6.23 2.54 22.23
CA GLU A 117 7.43 2.10 22.94
C GLU A 117 7.87 0.70 22.51
N GLN A 118 6.90 -0.19 22.27
CA GLN A 118 7.15 -1.52 21.73
C GLN A 118 7.74 -1.44 20.32
N ILE A 119 7.12 -0.67 19.42
CA ILE A 119 7.58 -0.46 18.05
C ILE A 119 8.98 0.18 18.07
N CYS A 120 9.17 1.32 18.74
CA CYS A 120 10.50 1.96 18.85
C CYS A 120 11.57 1.05 19.45
N LYS A 121 11.20 0.07 20.29
CA LYS A 121 12.15 -0.88 20.88
C LYS A 121 12.42 -2.09 20.00
N GLU A 122 11.42 -2.55 19.25
CA GLU A 122 11.55 -3.67 18.31
C GLU A 122 12.28 -3.26 17.03
N ILE A 123 12.01 -2.05 16.53
CA ILE A 123 12.56 -1.57 15.27
C ILE A 123 13.50 -0.38 15.40
N GLY A 124 13.57 0.33 16.53
CA GLY A 124 14.45 1.51 16.70
C GLY A 124 15.75 1.24 17.44
N GLY A 125 16.12 -0.04 17.61
CA GLY A 125 17.39 -0.46 18.20
C GLY A 125 17.67 0.10 19.61
N GLU A 126 18.95 0.30 19.91
CA GLU A 126 19.41 0.83 21.22
C GLU A 126 19.21 2.35 21.36
N ASP A 127 19.11 3.09 20.25
CA ASP A 127 18.97 4.55 20.24
C ASP A 127 17.51 5.03 20.28
N GLY A 128 16.53 4.13 20.10
CA GLY A 128 15.09 4.46 20.10
C GLY A 128 14.64 5.30 18.89
N LYS A 129 15.46 5.33 17.83
CA LYS A 129 15.24 6.08 16.59
C LYS A 129 14.97 5.10 15.46
N VAL A 130 13.96 5.38 14.64
CA VAL A 130 13.56 4.48 13.55
C VAL A 130 14.08 5.00 12.22
N SER A 131 15.00 4.28 11.60
CA SER A 131 15.47 4.56 10.26
C SER A 131 14.45 4.18 9.18
N PHE A 132 14.66 4.65 7.95
CA PHE A 132 13.78 4.33 6.83
C PHE A 132 13.71 2.82 6.52
N GLU A 133 14.83 2.10 6.68
CA GLU A 133 14.89 0.65 6.44
C GLU A 133 14.08 -0.14 7.48
N GLU A 134 14.18 0.28 8.75
CA GLU A 134 13.41 -0.28 9.86
C GLU A 134 11.92 0.02 9.72
N PHE A 135 11.57 1.23 9.30
CA PHE A 135 10.19 1.60 9.01
C PHE A 135 9.59 0.81 7.85
N CYS A 136 10.34 0.61 6.76
CA CYS A 136 9.90 -0.24 5.65
C CYS A 136 9.71 -1.70 6.09
N SER A 137 10.60 -2.21 6.94
CA SER A 137 10.47 -3.57 7.48
C SER A 137 9.20 -3.73 8.31
N LEU A 138 8.84 -2.73 9.12
CA LEU A 138 7.59 -2.70 9.87
C LEU A 138 6.37 -2.66 8.94
N MET A 139 6.37 -1.78 7.94
CA MET A 139 5.27 -1.64 6.99
C MET A 139 5.10 -2.87 6.10
N ALA A 140 6.16 -3.65 5.88
CA ALA A 140 6.10 -4.92 5.17
C ALA A 140 5.59 -6.09 6.03
N GLN A 141 5.59 -5.93 7.37
CA GLN A 141 5.09 -6.93 8.31
C GLN A 141 3.66 -6.68 8.80
N LEU A 142 3.12 -5.48 8.57
CA LEU A 142 1.73 -5.10 8.84
C LEU A 142 0.79 -5.56 7.71
#